data_AF-A0AAW0BGB5-F1
#
_entry.id   AF-A0AAW0BGB5-F1
#
_cell.length_a   1.000
_cell.length_b   1.000
_cell.length_c   1.000
_cell.angle_alpha   90.00
_cell.angle_beta   90.00
_cell.angle_gamma   90.00
#
_symmetry.space_group_name_H-M   'P 1'
#
loop_
_entity.id
_entity.type
_entity.pdbx_description
1 polymer ?
#
loop_
_entity_poly.entity_id
_entity_poly.type
_entity_poly.pdbx_seq_one_letter_code
_entity_poly.pdbx_strand_id
1 'polypeptide(L)'
;MFRETESHSGKHRARRGEVNKFQRWSKYREGHGLPPWAPDSRAALDEGEIYDMPGNTLMSSKTLRQWADEYCASPKYLKEFTYRKIVYGWDFEQVTSRVKSLVRTSLTSNPFHLLLSPSSNYHIHVSLRHDATKIHVRPSNKFSRLLSKTWLKVILWILLIYPFIWLFKRFHRMGGGRWEVCGGAWAITRYEPFTPTLVPTEEEAGSKQPPPGYDESQSAPEAQNSRLKVTRDGRRVVRQGITEEEWFAKWEGTILRAVRQGYQSNRPVTQPWLLP
;
A
#
# COMPACT_ATOMS: atom_id res chain seq x y z
N MET A 1 -12.06 -9.17 7.46
CA MET A 1 -12.08 -9.26 8.94
C MET A 1 -11.52 -10.62 9.33
N PHE A 2 -10.44 -10.68 10.11
CA PHE A 2 -9.86 -11.93 10.61
C PHE A 2 -10.89 -12.64 11.50
N ARG A 3 -11.46 -13.76 11.03
CA ARG A 3 -12.55 -14.47 11.73
C ARG A 3 -12.22 -15.93 12.01
N GLU A 4 -11.33 -16.50 11.24
CA GLU A 4 -10.93 -17.90 11.33
C GLU A 4 -9.41 -17.97 11.30
N THR A 5 -8.90 -18.82 12.17
CA THR A 5 -7.49 -19.13 12.38
C THR A 5 -7.31 -20.62 12.15
N GLU A 6 -6.28 -20.97 11.40
CA GLU A 6 -5.89 -22.36 11.20
C GLU A 6 -4.70 -22.64 12.12
N SER A 7 -4.90 -23.51 13.10
CA SER A 7 -3.84 -24.03 13.97
C SER A 7 -3.56 -25.50 13.62
N HIS A 8 -2.49 -26.07 14.18
CA HIS A 8 -2.20 -27.52 14.04
C HIS A 8 -3.37 -28.42 14.50
N SER A 9 -4.26 -27.89 15.34
CA SER A 9 -5.49 -28.56 15.81
C SER A 9 -6.72 -28.35 14.92
N GLY A 10 -6.58 -27.71 13.75
CA GLY A 10 -7.66 -27.43 12.81
C GLY A 10 -8.15 -25.97 12.80
N LYS A 11 -9.21 -25.73 12.01
CA LYS A 11 -9.81 -24.40 11.82
C LYS A 11 -10.69 -24.05 13.01
N HIS A 12 -10.40 -22.92 13.66
CA HIS A 12 -11.22 -22.41 14.75
C HIS A 12 -11.56 -20.93 14.53
N ARG A 13 -12.60 -20.46 15.22
CA ARG A 13 -13.00 -19.06 15.18
C ARG A 13 -12.03 -18.23 16.01
N ALA A 14 -11.48 -17.18 15.40
CA ALA A 14 -10.48 -16.32 16.03
C ALA A 14 -11.02 -15.68 17.32
N ARG A 15 -10.22 -15.73 18.39
CA ARG A 15 -10.56 -15.12 19.68
C ARG A 15 -10.47 -13.60 19.58
N ARG A 16 -11.22 -12.88 20.43
CA ARG A 16 -11.21 -11.40 20.43
C ARG A 16 -9.81 -10.82 20.61
N GLY A 17 -8.96 -11.46 21.42
CA GLY A 17 -7.56 -11.07 21.62
C GLY A 17 -6.70 -11.17 20.35
N GLU A 18 -6.83 -12.27 19.61
CA GLU A 18 -6.12 -12.51 18.34
C GLU A 18 -6.55 -11.51 17.27
N VAL A 19 -7.86 -11.25 17.18
CA VAL A 19 -8.41 -10.25 16.26
C VAL A 19 -7.83 -8.87 16.56
N ASN A 20 -7.74 -8.49 17.84
CA ASN A 20 -7.16 -7.21 18.25
C ASN A 20 -5.65 -7.16 17.97
N LYS A 21 -4.91 -8.24 18.23
CA LYS A 21 -3.47 -8.33 17.93
C LYS A 21 -3.23 -8.18 16.43
N PHE A 22 -3.97 -8.92 15.60
CA PHE A 22 -3.91 -8.84 14.15
C PHE A 22 -4.24 -7.42 13.64
N GLN A 23 -5.25 -6.77 14.21
CA GLN A 23 -5.60 -5.39 13.82
C GLN A 23 -4.50 -4.39 14.19
N ARG A 24 -3.91 -4.50 15.38
CA ARG A 24 -2.78 -3.65 15.80
C ARG A 24 -1.58 -3.85 14.87
N TRP A 25 -1.23 -5.10 14.61
CA TRP A 25 -0.14 -5.45 13.68
C TRP A 25 -0.42 -4.95 12.26
N SER A 26 -1.64 -5.11 11.76
CA SER A 26 -2.03 -4.60 10.45
C SER A 26 -1.87 -3.09 10.35
N LYS A 27 -2.23 -2.33 11.40
CA LYS A 27 -2.05 -0.87 11.43
C LYS A 27 -0.57 -0.49 11.47
N TYR A 28 0.20 -1.16 12.32
CA TYR A 28 1.64 -0.92 12.43
C TYR A 28 2.35 -1.14 11.09
N ARG A 29 2.10 -2.29 10.43
CA ARG A 29 2.65 -2.58 9.10
C ARG A 29 2.26 -1.57 8.04
N GLU A 30 0.98 -1.17 8.04
CA GLU A 30 0.47 -0.18 7.07
C GLU A 30 1.12 1.20 7.28
N GLY A 31 1.45 1.58 8.52
CA GLY A 31 2.21 2.79 8.83
C GLY A 31 3.68 2.71 8.40
N HIS A 32 4.34 1.59 8.69
CA HIS A 32 5.77 1.39 8.43
C HIS A 32 6.08 0.86 7.01
N GLY A 33 5.07 0.78 6.14
CA GLY A 33 5.28 0.30 4.76
C GLY A 33 5.63 -1.18 4.64
N LEU A 34 5.35 -2.00 5.65
CA LEU A 34 5.69 -3.42 5.63
C LEU A 34 4.69 -4.20 4.76
N PRO A 35 5.16 -5.22 4.00
CA PRO A 35 4.27 -6.05 3.20
C PRO A 35 3.28 -6.82 4.07
N PRO A 36 2.11 -7.24 3.52
CA PRO A 36 1.09 -7.93 4.31
C PRO A 36 1.52 -9.31 4.83
N TRP A 37 2.53 -9.91 4.19
CA TRP A 37 3.16 -11.16 4.63
C TRP A 37 4.32 -10.96 5.59
N ALA A 38 4.70 -9.72 5.93
CA ALA A 38 5.73 -9.48 6.94
C ALA A 38 5.27 -10.10 8.27
N PRO A 39 6.09 -10.97 8.88
CA PRO A 39 5.77 -11.55 10.18
C PRO A 39 5.82 -10.45 11.26
N ASP A 40 5.10 -10.68 12.36
CA ASP A 40 5.11 -9.78 13.52
C ASP A 40 6.54 -9.69 14.06
N SER A 41 7.21 -8.56 13.82
CA SER A 41 8.66 -8.35 13.98
C SER A 41 9.18 -8.66 15.39
N ARG A 42 8.30 -8.80 16.39
CA ARG A 42 8.70 -9.23 17.73
C ARG A 42 9.23 -10.66 17.79
N ALA A 43 8.89 -11.53 16.84
CA ALA A 43 9.43 -12.88 16.77
C ALA A 43 10.65 -12.99 15.83
N ALA A 44 10.80 -12.07 14.88
CA ALA A 44 11.88 -12.10 13.87
C ALA A 44 13.14 -11.33 14.28
N LEU A 45 13.17 -10.69 15.45
CA LEU A 45 14.36 -10.03 15.99
C LEU A 45 15.28 -10.99 16.77
N ASP A 46 14.82 -12.21 17.08
CA ASP A 46 15.63 -13.23 17.77
C ASP A 46 16.46 -14.07 16.79
N GLU A 47 16.06 -14.12 15.52
CA GLU A 47 16.76 -14.85 14.46
C GLU A 47 17.01 -13.87 13.31
N GLY A 48 18.26 -13.41 13.18
CA GLY A 48 18.71 -12.41 12.21
C GLY A 48 18.67 -12.86 10.74
N GLU A 49 17.56 -13.45 10.29
CA GLU A 49 17.38 -13.89 8.91
C GLU A 49 16.82 -12.78 8.01
N ILE A 50 17.58 -12.51 6.97
CA ILE A 50 17.23 -11.62 5.86
C ILE A 50 16.15 -12.32 5.04
N TYR A 51 14.99 -11.68 4.89
CA TYR A 51 13.86 -12.21 4.12
C TYR A 51 14.19 -12.38 2.63
N ASP A 52 14.67 -13.55 2.26
CA ASP A 52 14.55 -14.10 0.91
C ASP A 52 13.74 -15.41 1.01
N MET A 53 12.45 -15.29 1.32
CA MET A 53 11.53 -16.43 1.33
C MET A 53 10.73 -16.49 0.02
N PRO A 54 11.09 -17.37 -0.93
CA PRO A 54 10.25 -17.68 -2.06
C PRO A 54 9.06 -18.54 -1.60
N GLY A 55 7.85 -18.18 -2.01
CA GLY A 55 6.87 -19.21 -2.37
C GLY A 55 5.69 -19.52 -1.45
N ASN A 56 5.39 -18.78 -0.37
CA ASN A 56 4.10 -18.99 0.34
C ASN A 56 3.50 -17.76 1.03
N THR A 57 3.60 -16.60 0.38
CA THR A 57 3.04 -15.32 0.86
C THR A 57 1.54 -15.14 0.59
N LEU A 58 0.85 -16.17 0.11
CA LEU A 58 -0.61 -16.25 0.07
C LEU A 58 -1.09 -16.94 1.35
N MET A 59 -1.25 -16.18 2.44
CA MET A 59 -1.85 -16.66 3.71
C MET A 59 -3.35 -17.00 3.60
N SER A 60 -3.79 -17.51 2.46
CA SER A 60 -5.09 -18.12 2.29
C SER A 60 -4.88 -19.54 1.79
N SER A 61 -5.49 -20.51 2.47
CA SER A 61 -5.52 -21.91 2.02
C SER A 61 -6.24 -22.12 0.68
N LYS A 62 -6.76 -21.04 0.07
CA LYS A 62 -7.47 -21.06 -1.22
C LYS A 62 -6.95 -19.99 -2.17
N THR A 63 -6.94 -20.31 -3.46
CA THR A 63 -6.61 -19.35 -4.52
C THR A 63 -7.74 -18.33 -4.72
N LEU A 64 -7.45 -17.20 -5.38
CA LEU A 64 -8.46 -16.19 -5.71
C LEU A 64 -9.63 -16.79 -6.52
N ARG A 65 -9.32 -17.71 -7.44
CA ARG A 65 -10.33 -18.40 -8.25
C ARG A 65 -11.25 -19.25 -7.39
N GLN A 66 -10.69 -20.06 -6.48
CA GLN A 66 -11.48 -20.87 -5.56
C GLN A 66 -12.38 -20.01 -4.66
N TRP A 67 -11.90 -18.86 -4.20
CA TRP A 67 -12.74 -17.91 -3.47
C TRP A 67 -13.86 -17.31 -4.31
N ALA A 68 -13.60 -17.03 -5.59
CA ALA A 68 -14.61 -16.56 -6.53
C ALA A 68 -15.66 -17.64 -6.81
N ASP A 69 -15.25 -18.89 -6.99
CA ASP A 69 -16.14 -20.03 -7.20
C ASP A 69 -17.05 -20.25 -5.99
N GLU A 70 -16.50 -20.19 -4.77
CA GLU A 70 -17.28 -20.28 -3.53
C GLU A 70 -18.26 -19.10 -3.38
N TYR A 71 -17.82 -17.90 -3.73
CA TYR A 71 -18.68 -16.72 -3.75
C TYR A 71 -19.83 -16.90 -4.74
N CYS A 72 -19.57 -17.40 -5.95
CA CYS A 72 -20.57 -17.65 -6.98
C CYS A 72 -21.57 -18.74 -6.55
N ALA A 73 -21.08 -19.84 -5.99
CA ALA A 73 -21.88 -20.97 -5.50
C ALA A 73 -22.78 -20.60 -4.30
N SER A 74 -22.44 -19.56 -3.53
CA SER A 74 -23.23 -19.16 -2.37
C SER A 74 -24.63 -18.63 -2.76
N PRO A 75 -25.73 -19.16 -2.18
CA PRO A 75 -27.10 -18.75 -2.52
C PRO A 75 -27.53 -17.42 -1.86
N LYS A 76 -26.60 -16.66 -1.28
CA LYS A 76 -26.89 -15.46 -0.49
C LYS A 76 -27.20 -14.26 -1.36
N TYR A 77 -28.28 -13.54 -1.05
CA TYR A 77 -28.74 -12.38 -1.83
C TYR A 77 -27.90 -11.12 -1.61
N LEU A 78 -27.41 -10.92 -0.38
CA LEU A 78 -26.59 -9.78 0.03
C LEU A 78 -25.12 -10.20 0.21
N LYS A 79 -24.62 -11.03 -0.73
CA LYS A 79 -23.21 -11.39 -0.77
C LYS A 79 -22.35 -10.25 -1.30
N GLU A 80 -21.21 -10.05 -0.68
CA GLU A 80 -20.26 -8.99 -1.01
C GLU A 80 -18.85 -9.57 -1.02
N PHE A 81 -18.18 -9.49 -2.16
CA PHE A 81 -16.80 -9.89 -2.33
C PHE A 81 -15.95 -8.62 -2.37
N THR A 82 -15.00 -8.50 -1.44
CA THR A 82 -14.17 -7.31 -1.28
C THR A 82 -12.72 -7.66 -1.57
N TYR A 83 -12.17 -7.05 -2.61
CA TYR A 83 -10.76 -7.12 -2.94
C TYR A 83 -10.05 -5.91 -2.32
N ARG A 84 -9.01 -6.14 -1.51
CA ARG A 84 -8.22 -5.08 -0.87
C ARG A 84 -6.92 -4.84 -1.63
N LYS A 85 -6.69 -3.62 -2.11
CA LYS A 85 -5.37 -3.16 -2.54
C LYS A 85 -4.60 -2.69 -1.32
N ILE A 86 -3.39 -3.22 -1.12
CA ILE A 86 -2.45 -2.80 -0.08
C ILE A 86 -1.22 -2.25 -0.81
N VAL A 87 -0.79 -1.05 -0.45
CA VAL A 87 0.42 -0.43 -0.99
C VAL A 87 1.48 -0.46 0.12
N TYR A 88 2.71 -0.83 -0.21
CA TYR A 88 3.79 -1.00 0.76
C TYR A 88 5.14 -0.57 0.17
N GLY A 89 6.19 -0.52 0.99
CA GLY A 89 7.56 -0.21 0.58
C GLY A 89 8.08 1.15 1.06
N TRP A 90 7.21 2.03 1.56
CA TRP A 90 7.58 3.32 2.16
C TRP A 90 7.10 3.39 3.60
N ASP A 91 7.91 3.94 4.49
CA ASP A 91 7.49 4.26 5.85
C ASP A 91 6.64 5.53 5.84
N PHE A 92 5.33 5.37 5.72
CA PHE A 92 4.40 6.48 5.68
C PHE A 92 4.38 7.29 6.98
N GLU A 93 4.74 6.69 8.13
CA GLU A 93 4.90 7.42 9.38
C GLU A 93 6.15 8.32 9.33
N GLN A 94 7.25 7.81 8.80
CA GLN A 94 8.47 8.60 8.57
C GLN A 94 8.20 9.75 7.59
N VAL A 95 7.59 9.49 6.42
CA VAL A 95 7.26 10.52 5.43
C VAL A 95 6.39 11.60 6.08
N THR A 96 5.35 11.19 6.81
CA THR A 96 4.44 12.10 7.49
C THR A 96 5.17 12.95 8.54
N SER A 97 6.10 12.35 9.28
CA SER A 97 6.90 13.06 10.29
C SER A 97 7.84 14.09 9.65
N ARG A 98 8.50 13.74 8.55
CA ARG A 98 9.39 14.63 7.79
C ARG A 98 8.63 15.80 7.19
N VAL A 99 7.51 15.55 6.53
CA VAL A 99 6.64 16.62 5.98
C VAL A 99 6.14 17.54 7.11
N LYS A 100 5.69 16.99 8.25
CA LYS A 100 5.29 17.81 9.40
C LYS A 100 6.43 18.68 9.91
N SER A 101 7.65 18.12 10.01
CA SER A 101 8.82 18.87 10.46
C SER A 101 9.19 20.00 9.51
N LEU A 102 9.15 19.75 8.19
CA LEU A 102 9.41 20.73 7.16
C LEU A 102 8.42 21.90 7.22
N VAL A 103 7.13 21.59 7.35
CA VAL A 103 6.07 22.59 7.49
C VAL A 103 6.27 23.42 8.76
N ARG A 104 6.59 22.79 9.90
CA ARG A 104 6.89 23.50 11.17
C ARG A 104 8.05 24.47 11.00
N THR A 105 9.18 23.99 10.50
CA THR A 105 10.38 24.82 10.29
C THR A 105 10.08 26.00 9.37
N SER A 106 9.35 25.78 8.27
CA SER A 106 8.96 26.85 7.36
C SER A 106 8.07 27.89 8.02
N LEU A 107 7.12 27.49 8.86
CA LEU A 107 6.21 28.41 9.56
C LEU A 107 6.95 29.22 10.64
N THR A 108 7.85 28.59 11.40
CA THR A 108 8.66 29.29 12.42
C THR A 108 9.66 30.27 11.81
N SER A 109 10.19 29.96 10.62
CA SER A 109 11.12 30.86 9.91
C SER A 109 10.48 32.13 9.35
N ASN A 110 9.14 32.22 9.34
CA ASN A 110 8.42 33.31 8.70
C ASN A 110 8.03 34.37 9.74
N PRO A 111 8.69 35.54 9.80
CA PRO A 111 8.53 36.52 10.88
C PRO A 111 7.10 37.09 10.95
N PHE A 112 6.40 37.14 9.81
CA PHE A 112 5.03 37.64 9.73
C PHE A 112 4.02 36.72 10.43
N HIS A 113 4.28 35.41 10.46
CA HIS A 113 3.37 34.43 11.06
C HIS A 113 3.50 34.38 12.60
N LEU A 114 4.70 34.66 13.11
CA LEU A 114 4.97 34.79 14.55
C LEU A 114 4.24 35.98 15.19
N LEU A 115 3.88 37.00 14.40
CA LEU A 115 3.12 38.17 14.86
C LEU A 115 1.62 37.88 15.04
N LEU A 116 1.08 36.92 14.27
CA LEU A 116 -0.37 36.63 14.22
C LEU A 116 -0.77 35.42 15.08
N SER A 117 0.16 34.52 15.41
CA SER A 117 -0.14 33.40 16.30
C SER A 117 1.10 32.98 17.10
N PRO A 118 1.03 32.94 18.45
CA PRO A 118 2.14 32.49 19.29
C PRO A 118 2.56 31.08 18.93
N SER A 119 3.88 30.91 18.77
CA SER A 119 4.64 29.72 18.34
C SER A 119 4.17 28.33 18.83
N SER A 120 3.41 28.23 19.92
CA SER A 120 3.14 26.98 20.63
C SER A 120 1.95 26.14 20.15
N ASN A 121 1.07 26.63 19.25
CA ASN A 121 -0.24 26.00 19.01
C ASN A 121 -0.62 25.66 17.55
N TYR A 122 0.35 25.40 16.66
CA TYR A 122 0.03 24.95 15.31
C TYR A 122 -0.32 23.45 15.27
N HIS A 123 -1.61 23.14 15.10
CA HIS A 123 -2.06 21.77 14.84
C HIS A 123 -1.86 21.42 13.35
N ILE A 124 -0.70 20.85 13.02
CA ILE A 124 -0.39 20.42 11.64
C ILE A 124 -0.88 18.99 11.42
N HIS A 125 -1.89 18.87 10.56
CA HIS A 125 -2.43 17.59 10.14
C HIS A 125 -1.98 17.26 8.71
N VAL A 126 -1.16 16.23 8.57
CA VAL A 126 -0.73 15.66 7.27
C VAL A 126 -1.35 14.28 7.17
N SER A 127 -2.11 14.03 6.09
CA SER A 127 -2.71 12.72 5.82
C SER A 127 -2.28 12.22 4.46
N LEU A 128 -1.63 11.06 4.43
CA LEU A 128 -1.36 10.31 3.22
C LEU A 128 -2.55 9.38 2.95
N ARG A 129 -3.19 9.54 1.79
CA ARG A 129 -4.37 8.76 1.40
C ARG A 129 -4.06 7.97 0.15
N HIS A 130 -4.51 6.72 0.16
CA HIS A 130 -4.45 5.84 -1.00
C HIS A 130 -5.84 5.78 -1.62
N ASP A 131 -5.95 6.06 -2.91
CA ASP A 131 -7.20 5.95 -3.63
C ASP A 131 -7.44 4.51 -4.12
N ALA A 132 -8.71 4.16 -4.32
CA ALA A 132 -9.16 2.86 -4.81
C ALA A 132 -8.60 1.64 -4.03
N THR A 133 -8.59 1.74 -2.69
CA THR A 133 -8.09 0.68 -1.80
C THR A 133 -8.97 -0.56 -1.75
N LYS A 134 -10.26 -0.43 -2.10
CA LYS A 134 -11.23 -1.53 -2.02
C LYS A 134 -12.11 -1.58 -3.25
N ILE A 135 -12.26 -2.78 -3.79
CA ILE A 135 -13.21 -3.07 -4.86
C ILE A 135 -14.28 -3.98 -4.24
N HIS A 136 -15.54 -3.56 -4.32
CA HIS A 136 -16.68 -4.32 -3.81
C HIS A 136 -17.48 -4.88 -4.97
N VAL A 137 -17.48 -6.21 -5.10
CA VAL A 137 -18.28 -6.96 -6.06
C VAL A 137 -19.54 -7.46 -5.36
N ARG A 138 -20.70 -7.17 -5.94
CA ARG A 138 -22.02 -7.55 -5.42
C ARG A 138 -22.82 -8.24 -6.53
N PRO A 139 -23.73 -9.18 -6.19
CA PRO A 139 -24.55 -9.84 -7.19
C PRO A 139 -25.50 -8.83 -7.83
N SER A 140 -25.84 -9.06 -9.10
CA SER A 140 -26.71 -8.23 -9.92
C SER A 140 -28.21 -8.43 -9.60
N ASN A 141 -28.57 -8.55 -8.33
CA ASN A 141 -29.94 -8.77 -7.89
C ASN A 141 -30.71 -7.45 -7.78
N LYS A 142 -32.02 -7.47 -8.06
CA LYS A 142 -32.91 -6.29 -7.93
C LYS A 142 -32.76 -5.64 -6.54
N PHE A 143 -32.69 -6.43 -5.48
CA PHE A 143 -32.54 -5.96 -4.10
C PHE A 143 -31.17 -5.29 -3.83
N SER A 144 -30.08 -5.83 -4.37
CA SER A 144 -28.74 -5.22 -4.28
C SER A 144 -28.68 -3.88 -5.05
N ARG A 145 -29.28 -3.84 -6.24
CA ARG A 145 -29.40 -2.60 -7.04
C ARG A 145 -30.27 -1.56 -6.34
N LEU A 146 -31.38 -1.97 -5.73
CA LEU A 146 -32.27 -1.09 -4.98
C LEU A 146 -31.51 -0.41 -3.83
N LEU A 147 -30.83 -1.20 -2.99
CA LEU A 147 -30.04 -0.71 -1.84
C LEU A 147 -28.82 0.14 -2.22
N SER A 148 -28.39 0.10 -3.48
CA SER A 148 -27.27 0.93 -3.94
C SER A 148 -27.65 2.40 -4.13
N LYS A 149 -28.93 2.70 -4.38
CA LYS A 149 -29.42 4.06 -4.62
C LYS A 149 -29.41 4.88 -3.33
N THR A 150 -28.79 6.05 -3.35
CA THR A 150 -28.66 6.96 -2.19
C THR A 150 -30.02 7.43 -1.68
N TRP A 151 -30.94 7.81 -2.55
CA TRP A 151 -32.30 8.23 -2.16
C TRP A 151 -33.08 7.11 -1.44
N LEU A 152 -32.93 5.86 -1.90
CA LEU A 152 -33.59 4.74 -1.25
C LEU A 152 -33.06 4.53 0.18
N LYS A 153 -31.78 4.79 0.44
CA LYS A 153 -31.25 4.74 1.82
C LYS A 153 -31.94 5.74 2.74
N VAL A 154 -32.30 6.93 2.23
CA VAL A 154 -33.05 7.94 2.99
C VAL A 154 -34.45 7.42 3.32
N ILE A 155 -35.16 6.85 2.35
CA ILE A 155 -36.48 6.23 2.59
C ILE A 155 -36.39 5.09 3.60
N LEU A 156 -35.40 4.21 3.46
CA LEU A 156 -35.18 3.09 4.40
C LEU A 156 -34.89 3.57 5.82
N TRP A 157 -34.30 4.76 5.96
CA TRP A 157 -34.03 5.39 7.24
C TRP A 157 -35.31 5.98 7.85
N ILE A 158 -36.11 6.70 7.05
CA ILE A 158 -37.42 7.25 7.47
C ILE A 158 -38.39 6.13 7.86
N LEU A 159 -38.44 5.06 7.07
CA LEU A 159 -39.31 3.90 7.33
C LEU A 159 -38.78 2.97 8.43
N LEU A 160 -37.63 3.28 9.03
CA LEU A 160 -37.00 2.46 10.08
C LEU A 160 -36.79 0.98 9.67
N ILE A 161 -36.63 0.70 8.37
CA ILE A 161 -36.48 -0.67 7.83
C ILE A 161 -35.05 -1.19 7.99
N TYR A 162 -34.07 -0.30 8.19
CA TYR A 162 -32.66 -0.65 8.35
C TYR A 162 -32.37 -1.74 9.41
N PRO A 163 -32.95 -1.73 10.63
CA PRO A 163 -32.79 -2.82 11.59
C PRO A 163 -33.24 -4.18 11.04
N PHE A 164 -34.31 -4.23 10.25
CA PHE A 164 -34.78 -5.49 9.64
C PHE A 164 -33.82 -6.00 8.57
N ILE A 165 -33.23 -5.11 7.76
CA ILE A 165 -32.21 -5.50 6.78
C ILE A 165 -30.95 -6.00 7.49
N TRP A 166 -30.56 -5.36 8.59
CA TRP A 166 -29.46 -5.83 9.42
C TRP A 166 -29.74 -7.21 10.00
N LEU A 167 -30.97 -7.44 10.51
CA LEU A 167 -31.41 -8.72 11.04
C LEU A 167 -31.41 -9.81 9.96
N PHE A 168 -31.95 -9.52 8.78
CA PHE A 168 -31.91 -10.42 7.62
C PHE A 168 -30.47 -10.75 7.22
N LYS A 169 -29.58 -9.76 7.17
CA LYS A 169 -28.16 -9.97 6.86
C LYS A 169 -27.47 -10.85 7.90
N ARG A 170 -27.89 -10.79 9.17
CA ARG A 170 -27.25 -11.48 10.29
C ARG A 170 -27.78 -12.90 10.53
N PHE A 171 -29.10 -13.09 10.52
CA PHE A 171 -29.75 -14.33 10.98
C PHE A 171 -30.30 -15.20 9.84
N HIS A 172 -30.58 -14.63 8.67
CA HIS A 172 -31.15 -15.41 7.58
C HIS A 172 -30.07 -16.20 6.81
N ARG A 173 -30.33 -17.50 6.55
CA ARG A 173 -29.39 -18.40 5.83
C ARG A 173 -29.04 -17.87 4.42
N MET A 174 -30.02 -17.28 3.73
CA MET A 174 -29.84 -16.65 2.40
C MET A 174 -29.49 -15.16 2.46
N GLY A 175 -29.28 -14.61 3.66
CA GLY A 175 -29.10 -13.18 3.87
C GLY A 175 -27.70 -12.69 3.48
N GLY A 176 -26.89 -12.37 4.50
CA GLY A 176 -25.61 -11.73 4.33
C GLY A 176 -24.44 -12.68 4.12
N GLY A 177 -23.52 -12.31 3.23
CA GLY A 177 -22.20 -12.92 3.15
C GLY A 177 -21.15 -11.88 2.79
N ARG A 178 -20.01 -11.91 3.48
CA ARG A 178 -18.88 -11.01 3.22
C ARG A 178 -17.64 -11.86 3.01
N TRP A 179 -17.05 -11.78 1.83
CA TRP A 179 -15.79 -12.38 1.46
C TRP A 179 -14.75 -11.27 1.40
N GLU A 180 -14.04 -11.05 2.50
CA GLU A 180 -12.93 -10.10 2.62
C GLU A 180 -11.62 -10.87 2.77
N VAL A 181 -11.36 -11.75 1.80
CA VAL A 181 -10.35 -12.82 1.90
C VAL A 181 -9.15 -12.59 0.98
N CYS A 182 -9.32 -11.81 -0.08
CA CYS A 182 -8.29 -11.58 -1.08
C CYS A 182 -7.88 -10.10 -1.16
N GLY A 183 -6.64 -9.91 -1.58
CA GLY A 183 -6.09 -8.60 -1.88
C GLY A 183 -4.83 -8.70 -2.70
N GLY A 184 -4.41 -7.55 -3.24
CA GLY A 184 -3.15 -7.41 -3.95
C GLY A 184 -2.24 -6.47 -3.18
N ALA A 185 -0.98 -6.87 -3.01
CA ALA A 185 0.05 -6.03 -2.43
C ALA A 185 0.88 -5.40 -3.56
N TRP A 186 1.05 -4.08 -3.50
CA TRP A 186 1.74 -3.30 -4.52
C TRP A 186 2.92 -2.58 -3.86
N ALA A 187 4.14 -2.93 -4.27
CA ALA A 187 5.35 -2.27 -3.80
C ALA A 187 5.51 -0.92 -4.51
N ILE A 188 5.73 0.16 -3.76
CA ILE A 188 6.17 1.45 -4.29
C ILE A 188 7.65 1.35 -4.73
N THR A 189 8.44 0.62 -3.95
CA THR A 189 9.84 0.33 -4.22
C THR A 189 10.04 -1.18 -4.18
N ARG A 190 10.57 -1.77 -5.25
CA ARG A 190 10.92 -3.20 -5.32
C ARG A 190 12.35 -3.36 -5.82
N TYR A 191 13.06 -4.37 -5.32
CA TYR A 191 14.35 -4.77 -5.86
C TYR A 191 14.11 -6.03 -6.69
N GLU A 192 14.35 -5.95 -7.99
CA GLU A 192 14.28 -7.12 -8.88
C GLU A 192 15.70 -7.61 -9.18
N PRO A 193 15.90 -8.93 -9.34
CA PRO A 193 17.18 -9.46 -9.81
C PRO A 193 17.56 -8.75 -11.11
N PHE A 194 18.80 -8.32 -11.23
CA PHE A 194 19.32 -7.79 -12.48
C PHE A 194 19.38 -8.94 -13.49
N THR A 195 18.35 -9.10 -14.30
CA THR A 195 18.47 -9.81 -15.57
C THR A 195 19.15 -8.85 -16.54
N PRO A 196 20.40 -9.12 -16.99
CA PRO A 196 20.93 -8.40 -18.12
C PRO A 196 19.95 -8.64 -19.27
N THR A 197 19.27 -7.59 -19.71
CA THR A 197 18.51 -7.64 -20.94
C THR A 197 19.49 -8.05 -22.02
N LEU A 198 19.41 -9.30 -22.46
CA LEU A 198 19.86 -9.68 -23.79
C LEU A 198 18.98 -8.84 -24.71
N VAL A 199 19.46 -7.64 -25.03
CA VAL A 199 19.06 -6.98 -26.26
C VAL A 199 19.25 -8.07 -27.31
N PRO A 200 18.24 -8.39 -28.15
CA PRO A 200 18.51 -9.12 -29.36
C PRO A 200 19.39 -8.17 -30.17
N THR A 201 20.69 -8.24 -29.96
CA THR A 201 21.66 -7.77 -30.92
C THR A 201 21.34 -8.59 -32.14
N GLU A 202 20.82 -7.90 -33.15
CA GLU A 202 20.79 -8.39 -34.51
C GLU A 202 22.21 -8.89 -34.80
N GLU A 203 22.42 -10.20 -34.62
CA GLU A 203 23.56 -10.89 -35.20
C GLU A 203 23.29 -10.89 -36.69
N GLU A 204 23.91 -9.95 -37.40
CA GLU A 204 24.80 -10.32 -38.49
C GLU A 204 25.69 -9.14 -38.94
N ALA A 205 26.96 -9.51 -39.20
CA ALA A 205 28.02 -8.77 -39.87
C ALA A 205 28.77 -7.68 -39.08
N GLY A 206 29.90 -8.09 -38.46
CA GLY A 206 31.03 -7.19 -38.27
C GLY A 206 31.92 -7.49 -37.08
N SER A 207 32.63 -8.62 -37.11
CA SER A 207 33.72 -8.89 -36.17
C SER A 207 34.75 -7.76 -36.17
N LYS A 208 34.76 -6.93 -35.12
CA LYS A 208 35.92 -6.12 -34.73
C LYS A 208 36.31 -6.54 -33.32
N GLN A 209 37.37 -7.33 -33.23
CA GLN A 209 38.03 -7.60 -31.95
C GLN A 209 38.52 -6.26 -31.36
N PRO A 210 38.34 -6.01 -30.06
CA PRO A 210 38.94 -4.86 -29.41
C PRO A 210 40.47 -5.02 -29.35
N PRO A 211 41.25 -3.92 -29.44
CA PRO A 211 42.70 -3.96 -29.39
C PRO A 211 43.22 -4.51 -28.05
N PRO A 212 44.37 -5.20 -28.05
CA PRO A 212 44.90 -5.86 -26.86
C PRO A 212 45.34 -4.81 -25.82
N GLY A 213 44.76 -4.87 -24.61
CA GLY A 213 45.09 -4.00 -23.48
C GLY A 213 43.90 -3.25 -22.84
N TYR A 214 42.66 -3.53 -23.24
CA TYR A 214 41.47 -2.90 -22.66
C TYR A 214 40.96 -3.69 -21.44
N ASP A 215 41.22 -3.20 -20.22
CA ASP A 215 40.62 -3.71 -19.00
C ASP A 215 39.16 -3.27 -18.90
N GLU A 216 38.24 -4.20 -19.10
CA GLU A 216 36.78 -4.01 -19.12
C GLU A 216 36.19 -3.63 -17.74
N SER A 217 37.04 -3.52 -16.70
CA SER A 217 36.64 -3.16 -15.34
C SER A 217 36.47 -1.66 -15.07
N GLN A 218 36.78 -0.76 -16.03
CA GLN A 218 36.85 0.70 -15.76
C GLN A 218 35.90 1.58 -16.59
N SER A 219 34.88 1.04 -17.26
CA SER A 219 33.93 1.89 -18.01
C SER A 219 32.48 1.44 -17.86
N ALA A 220 31.91 1.71 -16.68
CA ALA A 220 30.49 1.97 -16.55
C ALA A 220 30.35 3.40 -16.00
N PRO A 221 29.58 4.31 -16.65
CA PRO A 221 29.45 5.68 -16.19
C PRO A 221 28.81 5.68 -14.78
N GLU A 222 29.57 6.12 -13.79
CA GLU A 222 29.25 6.10 -12.36
C GLU A 222 27.99 6.92 -11.96
N ALA A 223 27.32 7.57 -12.91
CA ALA A 223 26.12 8.36 -12.66
C ALA A 223 24.81 7.54 -12.54
N GLN A 224 24.83 6.21 -12.78
CA GLN A 224 23.65 5.33 -12.65
C GLN A 224 23.64 4.43 -11.39
N ASN A 225 24.61 4.59 -10.50
CA ASN A 225 24.94 3.61 -9.45
C ASN A 225 24.01 3.59 -8.21
N SER A 226 22.96 4.42 -8.12
CA SER A 226 22.04 4.39 -6.97
C SER A 226 20.94 3.33 -7.06
N ARG A 227 20.70 2.78 -8.26
CA ARG A 227 19.66 1.77 -8.53
C ARG A 227 20.17 0.34 -8.45
N LEU A 228 21.47 0.12 -8.61
CA LEU A 228 22.09 -1.19 -8.55
C LEU A 228 22.65 -1.41 -7.14
N LYS A 229 22.17 -2.46 -6.46
CA LYS A 229 22.77 -2.93 -5.21
C LYS A 229 23.33 -4.32 -5.43
N VAL A 230 24.50 -4.59 -4.85
CA VAL A 230 25.05 -5.95 -4.75
C VAL A 230 24.59 -6.50 -3.41
N THR A 231 23.77 -7.55 -3.43
CA THR A 231 23.34 -8.28 -2.23
C THR A 231 24.56 -8.96 -1.59
N ARG A 232 24.48 -9.32 -0.29
CA ARG A 232 25.54 -10.06 0.41
C ARG A 232 25.98 -11.33 -0.32
N ASP A 233 25.07 -11.94 -1.08
CA ASP A 233 25.32 -13.14 -1.90
C ASP A 233 25.96 -12.83 -3.28
N GLY A 234 26.43 -11.60 -3.51
CA GLY A 234 27.06 -11.17 -4.77
C GLY A 234 26.08 -10.91 -5.93
N ARG A 235 24.78 -11.14 -5.73
CA ARG A 235 23.76 -10.89 -6.77
C ARG A 235 23.51 -9.40 -6.95
N ARG A 236 23.48 -8.94 -8.20
CA ARG A 236 23.07 -7.58 -8.56
C ARG A 236 21.55 -7.50 -8.57
N VAL A 237 20.98 -6.54 -7.85
CA VAL A 237 19.54 -6.24 -7.87
C VAL A 237 19.33 -4.80 -8.34
N VAL A 238 18.30 -4.59 -9.15
CA VAL A 238 17.89 -3.26 -9.62
C VAL A 238 16.68 -2.81 -8.82
N ARG A 239 16.78 -1.61 -8.25
CA ARG A 239 15.65 -0.91 -7.66
C ARG A 239 14.71 -0.40 -8.75
N GLN A 240 13.47 -0.85 -8.71
CA GLN A 240 12.38 -0.24 -9.44
C GLN A 240 11.49 0.57 -8.50
N GLY A 241 11.02 1.71 -8.98
CA GLY A 241 10.23 2.67 -8.21
C GLY A 241 11.07 3.77 -7.56
N ILE A 242 10.38 4.70 -6.91
CA ILE A 242 10.96 5.87 -6.23
C ILE A 242 11.12 5.57 -4.73
N THR A 243 12.19 6.04 -4.10
CA THR A 243 12.34 5.93 -2.63
C THR A 243 11.63 7.08 -1.93
N GLU A 244 11.33 6.91 -0.64
CA GLU A 244 10.81 7.99 0.21
C GLU A 244 11.69 9.24 0.14
N GLU A 245 13.02 9.07 0.21
CA GLU A 245 13.97 10.18 0.21
C GLU A 245 14.03 10.89 -1.15
N GLU A 246 14.03 10.13 -2.24
CA GLU A 246 14.03 10.66 -3.60
C GLU A 246 12.73 11.41 -3.88
N TRP A 247 11.60 10.89 -3.41
CA TRP A 247 10.33 11.60 -3.48
C TRP A 247 10.34 12.87 -2.64
N PHE A 248 10.82 12.79 -1.38
CA PHE A 248 10.85 13.94 -0.49
C PHE A 248 11.74 15.05 -1.05
N ALA A 249 12.95 14.74 -1.50
CA ALA A 249 13.86 15.70 -2.12
C ALA A 249 13.22 16.38 -3.35
N LYS A 250 12.47 15.63 -4.15
CA LYS A 250 11.77 16.18 -5.32
C LYS A 250 10.61 17.11 -4.94
N TRP A 251 9.92 16.85 -3.83
CA TRP A 251 8.71 17.57 -3.43
C TRP A 251 8.95 18.64 -2.36
N GLU A 252 10.10 18.65 -1.70
CA GLU A 252 10.44 19.57 -0.60
C GLU A 252 10.23 21.03 -0.97
N GLY A 253 10.82 21.49 -2.08
CA GLY A 253 10.69 22.88 -2.54
C GLY A 253 9.25 23.27 -2.87
N THR A 254 8.47 22.32 -3.39
CA THR A 254 7.04 22.52 -3.68
C THR A 254 6.23 22.69 -2.39
N ILE A 255 6.47 21.82 -1.40
CA ILE A 255 5.80 21.90 -0.09
C ILE A 255 6.13 23.21 0.60
N LEU A 256 7.41 23.60 0.65
CA LEU A 256 7.84 24.86 1.27
C LEU A 256 7.19 26.06 0.61
N ARG A 257 7.17 26.12 -0.72
CA ARG A 257 6.54 27.20 -1.46
C ARG A 257 5.03 27.26 -1.21
N ALA A 258 4.36 26.10 -1.19
CA ALA A 258 2.92 26.02 -0.93
C ALA A 258 2.58 26.55 0.46
N VAL A 259 3.39 26.20 1.48
CA VAL A 259 3.23 26.70 2.85
C VAL A 259 3.48 28.21 2.92
N ARG A 260 4.57 28.70 2.34
CA ARG A 260 4.92 30.14 2.34
C ARG A 260 3.86 31.00 1.65
N GLN A 261 3.25 30.49 0.59
CA GLN A 261 2.20 31.18 -0.17
C GLN A 261 0.80 30.99 0.43
N GLY A 262 0.63 30.14 1.45
CA GLY A 262 -0.69 29.79 1.98
C GLY A 262 -1.60 29.14 0.94
N TYR A 263 -1.04 28.30 0.06
CA TYR A 263 -1.77 27.69 -1.04
C TYR A 263 -2.95 26.84 -0.55
N GLN A 264 -4.16 27.18 -1.01
CA GLN A 264 -5.39 26.46 -0.74
C GLN A 264 -6.04 26.07 -2.06
N SER A 265 -6.23 24.77 -2.29
CA SER A 265 -6.87 24.28 -3.51
C SER A 265 -7.52 22.93 -3.28
N ASN A 266 -8.62 22.70 -4.00
CA ASN A 266 -9.30 21.41 -4.06
C ASN A 266 -8.71 20.49 -5.15
N ARG A 267 -7.79 20.99 -5.97
CA ARG A 267 -7.10 20.22 -7.01
C ARG A 267 -5.69 19.83 -6.52
N PRO A 268 -5.33 18.54 -6.56
CA PRO A 268 -4.00 18.10 -6.14
C PRO A 268 -2.94 18.63 -7.12
N VAL A 269 -1.80 19.02 -6.57
CA VAL A 269 -0.60 19.31 -7.37
C VAL A 269 -0.03 17.97 -7.84
N THR A 270 -0.04 17.73 -9.16
CA THR A 270 0.36 16.44 -9.75
C THR A 270 1.84 16.35 -10.09
N GLN A 271 2.49 17.49 -10.25
CA GLN A 271 3.92 17.58 -10.57
C GLN A 271 4.60 18.57 -9.64
N PRO A 272 5.85 18.30 -9.21
CA PRO A 272 6.62 19.25 -8.44
C PRO A 272 6.75 20.57 -9.19
N TRP A 273 6.57 21.67 -8.47
CA TRP A 273 6.89 22.98 -8.99
C TRP A 273 8.40 23.06 -9.19
N LEU A 274 8.83 23.24 -10.42
CA LEU A 274 10.24 23.44 -10.75
C LEU A 274 10.75 24.66 -9.98
N LEU A 275 11.93 24.50 -9.37
CA LEU A 275 12.68 25.65 -8.87
C LEU A 275 13.13 26.46 -10.09
N PRO A 276 12.99 27.80 -10.10
CA PRO A 276 13.72 28.65 -11.03
C PRO A 276 15.22 28.57 -10.78
#